data_AF-A0A5D0HRQ4-F1
#
_entry.id   AF-A0A5D0HRQ4-F1
#
_cell.length_a   1.000
_cell.length_b   1.000
_cell.length_c   1.000
_cell.angle_alpha   90.00
_cell.angle_beta   90.00
_cell.angle_gamma   90.00
#
_symmetry.space_group_name_H-M   'P 1'
#
loop_
_entity.id
_entity.type
_entity.pdbx_description
1 polymer ?
#
loop_
_entity_poly.entity_id
_entity_poly.type
_entity_poly.pdbx_seq_one_letter_code
_entity_poly.pdbx_strand_id
1 'polypeptide(L)'
;MQEFRNWKELINQVLIDSGQFENSTSELINQTEIETFKSTDQNSLTEIRVGYLEEDLLIYLQVFNPKIVGYNKFVEGDYFHEHDFNENGKSYGNPGLEFIDSNKNGVINILKNGLAGTEIQYVLNGKILKSIVDTYGEPQYISRYDFTNRNFFQKLFSKSIEKTEGIEKREIKLNEIFGGI
;
A
#
# COMPACT_ATOMS: atom_id res chain seq x y z
N MET A 1 27.23 -11.54 6.63
CA MET A 1 25.94 -11.07 6.09
C MET A 1 25.43 -12.18 5.19
N GLN A 2 24.17 -12.57 5.35
CA GLN A 2 23.57 -13.55 4.44
C GLN A 2 23.39 -12.87 3.08
N GLU A 3 23.99 -13.41 2.04
CA GLU A 3 23.77 -12.93 0.67
C GLU A 3 22.44 -13.48 0.17
N PHE A 4 21.47 -12.58 -0.02
CA PHE A 4 20.21 -12.90 -0.68
C PHE A 4 20.44 -12.97 -2.19
N ARG A 5 19.77 -13.91 -2.87
CA ARG A 5 19.95 -14.11 -4.32
C ARG A 5 18.95 -13.34 -5.18
N ASN A 6 17.78 -13.04 -4.65
CA ASN A 6 16.67 -12.44 -5.38
C ASN A 6 15.69 -11.73 -4.43
N TRP A 7 14.72 -11.01 -5.00
CA TRP A 7 13.72 -10.28 -4.22
C TRP A 7 12.88 -11.18 -3.33
N LYS A 8 12.49 -12.35 -3.84
CA LYS A 8 11.68 -13.30 -3.07
C LYS A 8 12.39 -13.76 -1.80
N GLU A 9 13.65 -14.14 -1.90
CA GLU A 9 14.44 -14.62 -0.77
C GLU A 9 14.64 -13.51 0.26
N LEU A 10 14.93 -12.28 -0.18
CA LEU A 10 15.04 -11.12 0.71
C LEU A 10 13.72 -10.83 1.44
N ILE A 11 12.62 -10.68 0.69
CA ILE A 11 11.33 -10.24 1.26
C ILE A 11 10.72 -11.34 2.14
N ASN A 12 10.76 -12.60 1.70
CA ASN A 12 10.32 -13.72 2.54
C ASN A 12 11.10 -13.75 3.85
N GLN A 13 12.44 -13.72 3.80
CA GLN A 13 13.23 -13.80 5.02
C GLN A 13 12.92 -12.61 5.96
N VAL A 14 12.88 -11.39 5.42
CA VAL A 14 12.61 -10.18 6.22
C VAL A 14 11.23 -10.22 6.90
N LEU A 15 10.19 -10.65 6.18
CA LEU A 15 8.83 -10.69 6.72
C LEU A 15 8.64 -11.85 7.71
N ILE A 16 9.17 -13.04 7.41
CA ILE A 16 9.04 -14.21 8.28
C ILE A 16 9.89 -14.06 9.55
N ASP A 17 11.13 -13.59 9.42
CA ASP A 17 12.01 -13.38 10.59
C ASP A 17 11.52 -12.28 11.53
N SER A 18 10.69 -11.35 11.04
CA SER A 18 10.04 -10.37 11.91
C SER A 18 9.09 -11.01 12.93
N GLY A 19 8.60 -12.22 12.66
CA GLY A 19 7.56 -12.89 13.44
C GLY A 19 6.17 -12.27 13.31
N GLN A 20 6.02 -11.18 12.54
CA GLN A 20 4.76 -10.45 12.38
C GLN A 20 3.90 -10.99 11.23
N PHE A 21 4.45 -11.85 10.38
CA PHE A 21 3.78 -12.38 9.19
C PHE A 21 3.94 -13.90 9.05
N GLU A 22 2.89 -14.54 8.55
CA GLU A 22 2.86 -15.96 8.19
C GLU A 22 3.56 -16.20 6.83
N ASN A 23 3.85 -17.47 6.53
CA ASN A 23 4.34 -17.89 5.21
C ASN A 23 3.39 -17.41 4.11
N SER A 24 3.96 -16.91 3.01
CA SER A 24 3.18 -16.37 1.91
C SER A 24 2.39 -17.44 1.16
N THR A 25 1.28 -17.01 0.57
CA THR A 25 0.62 -17.74 -0.53
C THR A 25 0.94 -17.04 -1.84
N SER A 26 1.19 -17.81 -2.90
CA SER A 26 1.52 -17.27 -4.23
C SER A 26 0.39 -17.55 -5.24
N GLU A 27 0.12 -16.57 -6.10
CA GLU A 27 -0.73 -16.71 -7.28
C GLU A 27 -0.11 -16.02 -8.49
N LEU A 28 -0.35 -16.56 -9.69
CA LEU A 28 0.09 -15.95 -10.95
C LEU A 28 -1.11 -15.26 -11.62
N ILE A 29 -1.03 -13.94 -11.78
CA ILE A 29 -2.02 -13.16 -12.52
C ILE A 29 -1.32 -12.53 -13.74
N ASN A 30 -1.72 -12.96 -14.93
CA ASN A 30 -1.04 -12.61 -16.18
C ASN A 30 0.46 -12.98 -16.13
N GLN A 31 1.34 -11.98 -16.13
CA GLN A 31 2.80 -12.12 -16.05
C GLN A 31 3.37 -11.69 -14.69
N THR A 32 2.50 -11.50 -13.69
CA THR A 32 2.90 -11.07 -12.35
C THR A 32 2.61 -12.18 -11.35
N GLU A 33 3.66 -12.67 -10.71
CA GLU A 33 3.51 -13.53 -9.54
C GLU A 33 3.30 -12.66 -8.31
N ILE A 34 2.28 -12.99 -7.52
CA ILE A 34 1.85 -12.21 -6.37
C ILE A 34 1.99 -13.08 -5.13
N GLU A 35 2.87 -12.68 -4.22
CA GLU A 35 2.95 -13.26 -2.88
C GLU A 35 2.16 -12.40 -1.89
N THR A 36 1.31 -13.06 -1.10
CA THR A 36 0.54 -12.42 -0.03
C THR A 36 0.97 -12.97 1.32
N PHE A 37 1.44 -12.07 2.18
CA PHE A 37 1.84 -12.33 3.55
C PHE A 37 0.76 -11.80 4.50
N LYS A 38 0.23 -12.66 5.37
CA LYS A 38 -0.81 -12.27 6.34
C LYS A 38 -0.20 -12.05 7.70
N SER A 39 -0.70 -11.05 8.44
CA SER A 39 -0.24 -10.80 9.80
C SER A 39 -0.52 -12.00 10.71
N THR A 40 0.41 -12.29 11.63
CA THR A 40 0.25 -13.32 12.67
C THR A 40 -0.65 -12.87 13.83
N ASP A 41 -0.90 -11.56 13.97
CA ASP A 41 -1.86 -11.03 14.95
C ASP A 41 -3.29 -11.31 14.49
N GLN A 42 -4.01 -12.14 15.25
CA GLN A 42 -5.40 -12.52 14.98
C GLN A 42 -6.38 -11.33 14.99
N ASN A 43 -5.99 -10.20 15.58
CA ASN A 43 -6.79 -8.96 15.58
C ASN A 43 -6.46 -8.04 14.40
N SER A 44 -5.42 -8.36 13.65
CA SER A 44 -5.00 -7.63 12.47
C SER A 44 -5.53 -8.32 11.21
N LEU A 45 -5.98 -7.51 10.27
CA LEU A 45 -6.32 -7.95 8.91
C LEU A 45 -5.33 -7.36 7.90
N THR A 46 -4.14 -7.00 8.38
CA THR A 46 -3.08 -6.45 7.54
C THR A 46 -2.45 -7.57 6.71
N GLU A 47 -2.30 -7.31 5.42
CA GLU A 47 -1.59 -8.14 4.47
C GLU A 47 -0.49 -7.31 3.82
N ILE A 48 0.64 -7.93 3.50
CA ILE A 48 1.63 -7.37 2.57
C ILE A 48 1.52 -8.17 1.27
N ARG A 49 1.29 -7.47 0.17
CA ARG A 49 1.20 -8.05 -1.18
C ARG A 49 2.39 -7.60 -1.99
N VAL A 50 3.06 -8.55 -2.63
CA VAL A 50 4.31 -8.34 -3.32
C VAL A 50 4.19 -8.89 -4.73
N GLY A 51 4.41 -8.04 -5.73
CA GLY A 51 4.34 -8.41 -7.13
C GLY A 51 5.73 -8.58 -7.73
N TYR A 52 5.96 -9.69 -8.41
CA TYR A 52 7.18 -10.00 -9.14
C TYR A 52 6.87 -10.19 -10.62
N LEU A 53 7.66 -9.57 -11.49
CA LEU A 53 7.63 -9.83 -12.94
C LEU A 53 8.65 -10.93 -13.30
N GLU A 54 8.66 -11.29 -14.58
CA GLU A 54 9.74 -12.07 -15.18
C GLU A 54 11.11 -11.41 -14.89
N GLU A 55 12.17 -12.22 -14.94
CA GLU A 55 13.56 -11.78 -14.68
C GLU A 55 13.84 -11.27 -13.25
N ASP A 56 13.01 -11.62 -12.28
CA ASP A 56 13.17 -11.23 -10.87
C ASP A 56 13.13 -9.70 -10.65
N LEU A 57 12.18 -9.03 -11.31
CA LEU A 57 11.89 -7.61 -11.04
C LEU A 57 10.76 -7.46 -10.03
N LEU A 58 10.96 -6.61 -9.03
CA LEU A 58 9.92 -6.26 -8.06
C LEU A 58 9.05 -5.13 -8.59
N ILE A 59 7.78 -5.42 -8.92
CA ILE A 59 6.86 -4.41 -9.50
C ILE A 59 6.07 -3.65 -8.45
N TYR A 60 5.76 -4.25 -7.29
CA TYR A 60 5.16 -3.52 -6.18
C TYR A 60 5.35 -4.22 -4.84
N LEU A 61 5.29 -3.45 -3.76
CA LEU A 61 5.14 -3.92 -2.39
C LEU A 61 4.07 -3.05 -1.73
N GLN A 62 2.93 -3.64 -1.38
CA GLN A 62 1.75 -2.91 -0.93
C GLN A 62 1.23 -3.46 0.38
N VAL A 63 0.91 -2.55 1.31
CA VAL A 63 0.20 -2.88 2.55
C VAL A 63 -1.29 -2.78 2.28
N PHE A 64 -2.02 -3.85 2.55
CA PHE A 64 -3.46 -3.91 2.44
C PHE A 64 -4.08 -4.11 3.82
N ASN A 65 -5.11 -3.33 4.14
CA ASN A 65 -5.96 -3.63 5.29
C ASN A 65 -7.39 -3.12 5.04
N PRO A 66 -8.45 -3.91 5.30
CA PRO A 66 -9.82 -3.53 5.01
C PRO A 66 -10.31 -2.28 5.78
N LYS A 67 -9.62 -1.86 6.86
CA LYS A 67 -9.94 -0.64 7.61
C LYS A 67 -9.50 0.64 6.88
N ILE A 68 -8.57 0.58 5.92
CA ILE A 68 -8.01 1.73 5.20
C ILE A 68 -8.33 1.68 3.70
N VAL A 69 -9.62 1.68 3.37
CA VAL A 69 -10.10 1.51 1.99
C VAL A 69 -9.62 2.62 1.04
N GLY A 70 -9.43 3.83 1.55
CA GLY A 70 -8.87 4.94 0.79
C GLY A 70 -7.42 4.67 0.43
N TYR A 71 -6.60 4.28 1.42
CA TYR A 71 -5.19 3.95 1.18
C TYR A 71 -5.04 2.77 0.22
N ASN A 72 -5.85 1.71 0.38
CA ASN A 72 -5.83 0.57 -0.54
C ASN A 72 -6.12 1.00 -1.99
N LYS A 73 -6.99 2.00 -2.20
CA LYS A 73 -7.24 2.59 -3.52
C LYS A 73 -6.17 3.55 -3.99
N PHE A 74 -5.44 4.16 -3.07
CA PHE A 74 -4.30 5.03 -3.39
C PHE A 74 -3.14 4.26 -4.00
N VAL A 75 -2.84 3.09 -3.46
CA VAL A 75 -1.77 2.21 -3.99
C VAL A 75 -2.24 1.31 -5.12
N GLU A 76 -3.54 1.27 -5.43
CA GLU A 76 -4.06 0.44 -6.52
C GLU A 76 -3.54 0.95 -7.87
N GLY A 77 -2.70 0.13 -8.52
CA GLY A 77 -2.06 0.51 -9.79
C GLY A 77 -0.83 1.39 -9.63
N ASP A 78 -0.33 1.59 -8.40
CA ASP A 78 0.98 2.16 -8.14
C ASP A 78 2.04 1.05 -8.22
N TYR A 79 3.11 1.30 -8.97
CA TYR A 79 4.16 0.33 -9.23
C TYR A 79 5.52 1.00 -9.22
N PHE A 80 6.53 0.21 -8.84
CA PHE A 80 7.89 0.68 -8.85
C PHE A 80 8.41 0.85 -10.27
N HIS A 81 9.31 1.81 -10.45
CA HIS A 81 10.12 2.02 -11.63
C HIS A 81 11.59 1.89 -11.30
N GLU A 82 12.38 1.53 -12.32
CA GLU A 82 13.84 1.32 -12.28
C GLU A 82 14.64 2.36 -11.49
N HIS A 83 14.15 3.60 -11.42
CA HIS A 83 14.87 4.73 -10.82
C HIS A 83 14.28 5.26 -9.51
N ASP A 84 13.27 4.62 -8.94
CA ASP A 84 12.59 5.11 -7.72
C ASP A 84 13.51 5.28 -6.51
N PHE A 85 14.55 4.45 -6.42
CA PHE A 85 15.56 4.52 -5.35
C PHE A 85 16.94 4.96 -5.85
N ASN A 86 17.01 5.53 -7.07
CA ASN A 86 18.28 5.96 -7.64
C ASN A 86 18.57 7.43 -7.26
N GLU A 87 19.77 7.69 -6.77
CA GLU A 87 20.21 9.04 -6.37
C GLU A 87 20.53 9.95 -7.58
N ASN A 88 20.52 9.39 -8.79
CA ASN A 88 20.92 10.07 -10.03
C ASN A 88 19.88 11.08 -10.58
N GLY A 89 18.81 11.37 -9.84
CA GLY A 89 17.83 12.41 -10.19
C GLY A 89 16.89 12.05 -11.35
N LYS A 90 16.90 10.81 -11.82
CA LYS A 90 15.88 10.29 -12.74
C LYS A 90 14.73 9.71 -11.92
N SER A 91 13.50 10.04 -12.28
CA SER A 91 12.29 9.56 -11.58
C SER A 91 11.48 8.55 -12.38
N TYR A 92 11.91 8.19 -13.59
CA TYR A 92 11.15 7.32 -14.49
C TYR A 92 12.07 6.39 -15.28
N GLY A 93 11.66 5.14 -15.44
CA GLY A 93 12.40 4.09 -16.14
C GLY A 93 11.49 2.90 -16.42
N ASN A 94 12.09 1.75 -16.74
CA ASN A 94 11.31 0.53 -16.99
C ASN A 94 10.53 0.13 -15.72
N PRO A 95 9.36 -0.53 -15.87
CA PRO A 95 8.60 -1.03 -14.72
C PRO A 95 9.40 -2.08 -13.95
N GLY A 96 9.35 -1.98 -12.62
CA GLY A 96 9.98 -2.91 -11.70
C GLY A 96 11.40 -2.55 -11.30
N LEU A 97 11.78 -3.01 -10.12
CA LEU A 97 13.11 -2.80 -9.54
C LEU A 97 13.99 -4.01 -9.76
N GLU A 98 15.20 -3.75 -10.25
CA GLU A 98 16.28 -4.73 -10.25
C GLU A 98 16.76 -5.03 -8.82
N PHE A 99 17.28 -6.23 -8.62
CA PHE A 99 17.81 -6.69 -7.34
C PHE A 99 19.22 -6.12 -7.04
N ILE A 100 19.30 -4.81 -6.84
CA ILE A 100 20.54 -4.06 -6.55
C ILE A 100 20.49 -3.38 -5.17
N ASP A 101 21.65 -3.02 -4.62
CA ASP A 101 21.77 -2.53 -3.23
C ASP A 101 20.91 -1.30 -2.90
N SER A 102 20.85 -0.32 -3.80
CA SER A 102 20.01 0.88 -3.61
C SER A 102 18.54 0.52 -3.46
N ASN A 103 18.03 -0.33 -4.35
CA ASN A 103 16.63 -0.76 -4.33
C ASN A 103 16.34 -1.61 -3.10
N LYS A 104 17.23 -2.55 -2.74
CA LYS A 104 17.09 -3.37 -1.54
C LYS A 104 16.97 -2.51 -0.28
N ASN A 105 17.82 -1.49 -0.16
CA ASN A 105 17.76 -0.55 0.96
C ASN A 105 16.44 0.24 0.97
N GLY A 106 15.97 0.71 -0.19
CA GLY A 106 14.68 1.40 -0.32
C GLY A 106 13.50 0.53 0.14
N VAL A 107 13.43 -0.71 -0.35
CA VAL A 107 12.37 -1.67 0.00
C VAL A 107 12.42 -2.05 1.48
N ILE A 108 13.61 -2.31 2.03
CA ILE A 108 13.79 -2.58 3.46
C ILE A 108 13.34 -1.36 4.29
N ASN A 109 13.63 -0.15 3.84
CA ASN A 109 13.22 1.07 4.53
C ASN A 109 11.70 1.25 4.55
N ILE A 110 11.00 0.89 3.47
CA ILE A 110 9.52 0.85 3.43
C ILE A 110 9.00 -0.13 4.49
N LEU A 111 9.55 -1.36 4.53
CA LEU A 111 9.12 -2.38 5.48
C LEU A 111 9.39 -2.00 6.93
N LYS A 112 10.52 -1.36 7.23
CA LYS A 112 10.90 -0.94 8.59
C LYS A 112 10.10 0.25 9.12
N ASN A 113 9.75 1.20 8.25
CA ASN A 113 9.05 2.41 8.70
C ASN A 113 7.53 2.29 8.58
N GLY A 114 7.05 1.34 7.76
CA GLY A 114 5.64 1.14 7.52
C GLY A 114 4.96 2.32 6.83
N LEU A 115 3.70 2.53 7.16
CA LEU A 115 2.88 3.58 6.57
C LEU A 115 2.95 4.87 7.37
N ALA A 116 3.02 6.00 6.66
CA ALA A 116 2.97 7.33 7.27
C ALA A 116 1.83 8.14 6.65
N GLY A 117 0.95 8.67 7.50
CA GLY A 117 -0.19 9.46 7.04
C GLY A 117 -1.46 9.23 7.85
N THR A 118 -2.55 9.81 7.34
CA THR A 118 -3.89 9.65 7.89
C THR A 118 -4.90 9.32 6.79
N GLU A 119 -5.91 8.55 7.16
CA GLU A 119 -7.11 8.38 6.36
C GLU A 119 -8.32 8.92 7.13
N ILE A 120 -9.07 9.83 6.51
CA ILE A 120 -10.34 10.33 7.01
C ILE A 120 -11.48 9.69 6.22
N GLN A 121 -12.31 8.92 6.90
CA GLN A 121 -13.47 8.25 6.32
C GLN A 121 -14.77 8.93 6.74
N TYR A 122 -15.72 9.00 5.80
CA TYR A 122 -17.09 9.43 6.04
C TYR A 122 -18.02 8.23 5.88
N VAL A 123 -18.62 7.81 6.99
CA VAL A 123 -19.36 6.56 7.12
C VAL A 123 -20.83 6.84 7.41
N LEU A 124 -21.73 6.21 6.66
CA LEU A 124 -23.18 6.28 6.90
C LEU A 124 -23.73 4.86 6.97
N ASN A 125 -24.43 4.53 8.05
CA ASN A 125 -25.03 3.19 8.26
C ASN A 125 -24.02 2.04 8.06
N GLY A 126 -22.80 2.21 8.57
CA GLY A 126 -21.71 1.24 8.43
C GLY A 126 -21.03 1.19 7.06
N LYS A 127 -21.49 1.96 6.06
CA LYS A 127 -20.88 2.02 4.73
C LYS A 127 -19.99 3.25 4.58
N ILE A 128 -18.76 3.06 4.12
CA ILE A 128 -17.85 4.15 3.77
C ILE A 128 -18.31 4.76 2.45
N LEU A 129 -18.62 6.07 2.47
CA LEU A 129 -19.09 6.80 1.30
C LEU A 129 -17.98 7.63 0.65
N LYS A 130 -17.04 8.10 1.46
CA LYS A 130 -15.91 8.91 1.03
C LYS A 130 -14.70 8.62 1.91
N SER A 131 -13.51 8.67 1.32
CA SER A 131 -12.25 8.67 2.05
C SER A 131 -11.31 9.76 1.55
N ILE A 132 -10.50 10.30 2.45
CA ILE A 132 -9.42 11.24 2.15
C ILE A 132 -8.14 10.67 2.75
N VAL A 133 -7.17 10.38 1.90
CA VAL A 133 -5.84 9.89 2.30
C VAL A 133 -4.87 11.06 2.24
N ASP A 134 -4.11 11.26 3.29
CA ASP A 134 -3.05 12.25 3.40
C ASP A 134 -1.78 11.54 3.85
N THR A 135 -0.84 11.29 2.93
CA THR A 135 0.42 10.60 3.23
C THR A 135 1.44 11.58 3.79
N TYR A 136 2.25 11.14 4.77
CA TYR A 136 3.31 11.99 5.31
C TYR A 136 4.65 11.63 4.64
N GLY A 137 5.42 12.65 4.26
CA GLY A 137 6.70 12.48 3.57
C GLY A 137 6.77 13.31 2.29
N GLU A 138 7.94 13.37 1.66
CA GLU A 138 8.13 14.01 0.38
C GLU A 138 8.22 12.96 -0.73
N PRO A 139 7.40 13.04 -1.78
CA PRO A 139 6.29 13.99 -1.97
C PRO A 139 5.05 13.65 -1.12
N GLN A 140 4.40 14.68 -0.56
CA GLN A 140 3.12 14.54 0.17
C GLN A 140 1.96 14.42 -0.83
N TYR A 141 1.09 13.42 -0.64
CA TYR A 141 -0.09 13.22 -1.48
C TYR A 141 -1.37 13.35 -0.67
N ILE A 142 -2.33 14.11 -1.22
CA ILE A 142 -3.70 14.18 -0.70
C ILE A 142 -4.67 13.66 -1.76
N SER A 143 -5.18 12.46 -1.55
CA SER A 143 -6.09 11.77 -2.47
C SER A 143 -7.49 11.69 -1.89
N ARG A 144 -8.51 11.88 -2.74
CA ARG A 144 -9.92 11.91 -2.33
C ARG A 144 -10.71 10.89 -3.15
N TYR A 145 -11.31 9.94 -2.46
CA TYR A 145 -12.07 8.85 -3.06
C TYR A 145 -13.55 8.99 -2.72
N ASP A 146 -14.40 8.99 -3.74
CA ASP A 146 -15.85 8.93 -3.60
C ASP A 146 -16.31 7.51 -3.97
N PHE A 147 -16.79 6.76 -2.98
CA PHE A 147 -17.26 5.38 -3.12
C PHE A 147 -18.76 5.28 -3.39
N THR A 148 -19.42 6.42 -3.65
CA THR A 148 -20.81 6.44 -4.08
C THR A 148 -20.90 6.23 -5.59
N ASN A 149 -21.96 5.58 -6.03
CA ASN A 149 -22.28 5.44 -7.46
C ASN A 149 -22.87 6.74 -8.04
N ARG A 150 -22.60 7.90 -7.44
CA ARG A 150 -23.12 9.18 -7.92
C ARG A 150 -22.41 9.57 -9.20
N ASN A 151 -23.19 9.92 -10.22
CA ASN A 151 -22.64 10.46 -11.45
C ASN A 151 -22.15 11.92 -11.25
N PHE A 152 -21.47 12.46 -12.26
CA PHE A 152 -20.89 13.80 -12.22
C PHE A 152 -21.90 14.90 -11.84
N PHE A 153 -23.09 14.88 -12.45
CA PHE A 153 -24.15 15.85 -12.16
C PHE A 153 -24.66 15.71 -10.72
N GLN A 154 -24.89 14.49 -10.25
CA GLN A 154 -25.29 14.24 -8.87
C GLN A 154 -24.23 14.75 -7.89
N LYS A 155 -22.93 14.59 -8.18
CA LYS A 155 -21.86 15.10 -7.32
C LYS A 155 -21.87 16.63 -7.20
N LEU A 156 -22.19 17.35 -8.28
CA LEU A 156 -22.23 18.82 -8.30
C LEU A 156 -23.47 19.41 -7.60
N PHE A 157 -24.63 18.79 -7.79
CA PHE A 157 -25.91 19.37 -7.36
C PHE A 157 -26.48 18.76 -6.08
N SER A 158 -25.93 17.65 -5.58
CA SER A 158 -26.34 17.06 -4.30
C SER A 158 -25.63 17.68 -3.10
N LYS A 159 -26.20 17.48 -1.91
CA LYS A 159 -25.56 17.82 -0.65
C LYS A 159 -24.20 17.10 -0.55
N SER A 160 -23.19 17.82 -0.10
CA SER A 160 -21.86 17.24 0.15
C SER A 160 -21.96 16.08 1.14
N ILE A 161 -21.19 15.00 0.91
CA ILE A 161 -21.20 13.81 1.78
C ILE A 161 -20.93 14.21 3.23
N GLU A 162 -19.98 15.11 3.47
CA GLU A 162 -19.59 15.58 4.81
C GLU A 162 -20.72 16.31 5.54
N LYS A 163 -21.73 16.79 4.82
CA LYS A 163 -22.89 17.50 5.38
C LYS A 163 -24.11 16.60 5.50
N THR A 164 -24.01 15.31 5.16
CA THR A 164 -25.12 14.36 5.28
C THR A 164 -25.48 14.15 6.74
N GLU A 165 -26.77 14.17 7.08
CA GLU A 165 -27.20 13.91 8.46
C GLU A 165 -26.88 12.47 8.87
N GLY A 166 -26.37 12.27 10.08
CA GLY A 166 -25.94 10.95 10.57
C GLY A 166 -24.62 10.45 9.99
N ILE A 167 -23.87 11.27 9.24
CA ILE A 167 -22.53 10.91 8.79
C ILE A 167 -21.56 10.86 9.97
N GLU A 168 -20.88 9.74 10.13
CA GLU A 168 -19.79 9.58 11.08
C GLU A 168 -18.47 9.92 10.37
N LYS A 169 -17.64 10.72 11.03
CA LYS A 169 -16.27 10.98 10.59
C LYS A 169 -15.31 10.11 11.42
N ARG A 170 -14.56 9.23 10.76
CA ARG A 170 -13.50 8.43 11.38
C ARG A 170 -12.15 8.91 10.89
N GLU A 171 -11.21 9.05 11.81
CA GLU A 171 -9.82 9.34 11.51
C GLU A 171 -8.99 8.12 11.88
N ILE A 172 -8.15 7.66 10.94
CA ILE A 172 -7.30 6.50 11.09
C ILE A 172 -5.88 6.96 10.82
N LYS A 173 -4.95 6.71 11.75
CA LYS A 173 -3.54 6.92 11.47
C LYS A 173 -2.99 5.67 10.79
N LEU A 174 -2.34 5.85 9.64
CA LEU A 174 -1.88 4.72 8.82
C LEU A 174 -0.78 3.91 9.54
N ASN A 175 0.06 4.58 10.32
CA ASN A 175 1.12 3.93 11.11
C ASN A 175 0.57 3.03 12.23
N GLU A 176 -0.66 3.26 12.71
CA GLU A 176 -1.33 2.37 13.66
C GLU A 176 -1.85 1.09 12.98
N ILE A 177 -2.00 1.09 11.65
CA ILE A 177 -2.36 -0.09 10.85
C ILE A 177 -1.12 -0.91 10.49
N PHE A 178 -0.04 -0.23 10.11
CA PHE A 178 1.26 -0.85 9.87
C PHE A 178 2.37 0.16 10.17
N GLY A 179 3.01 0.02 11.32
CA GLY A 179 4.11 0.88 11.78
C GLY A 179 5.50 0.37 11.38
N GLY A 180 5.55 -0.65 10.53
CA GLY A 180 6.77 -1.34 10.12
C GLY A 180 7.11 -2.55 10.99
N ILE A 181 8.19 -3.22 10.61
CA ILE A 181 8.72 -4.43 11.27
C ILE A 181 9.92 -4.18 12.18
#